data_AF-A0A8A2VBM4-F1
#
_entry.id   AF-A0A8A2VBM4-F1
#
_cell.length_a   1.000
_cell.length_b   1.000
_cell.length_c   1.000
_cell.angle_alpha   90.00
_cell.angle_beta   90.00
_cell.angle_gamma   90.00
#
_symmetry.space_group_name_H-M   'P 1'
#
loop_
_entity.id
_entity.type
_entity.pdbx_description
1 polymer ?
#
loop_
_entity_poly.entity_id
_entity_poly.type
_entity_poly.pdbx_seq_one_letter_code
_entity_poly.pdbx_strand_id
1 'polypeptide(L)' 'MAVDLSEFDHPAWLTAAGTGLGYALILAVLTVALFVVPWLVFMAL' A
#
# COMPACT_ATOMS: atom_id res chain seq x y z
N MET A 1 17.24 25.46 16.32
CA MET A 1 17.25 25.36 14.85
C MET A 1 15.88 24.84 14.47
N ALA A 2 15.08 25.59 13.71
CA ALA A 2 13.78 25.10 13.24
C ALA A 2 14.03 24.11 12.09
N VAL A 3 13.29 23.01 12.07
CA VAL A 3 13.34 22.05 10.95
C VAL A 3 12.68 22.71 9.74
N ASP A 4 13.38 22.77 8.62
CA ASP A 4 12.84 23.24 7.34
C ASP A 4 12.11 22.07 6.66
N LEU A 5 10.82 22.28 6.35
CA LEU A 5 9.95 21.28 5.73
C LEU A 5 9.57 21.65 4.29
N SER A 6 10.19 22.68 3.72
CA SER A 6 9.91 23.13 2.34
C SER A 6 10.14 22.04 1.28
N GLU A 7 10.96 21.02 1.58
CA GLU A 7 11.14 19.86 0.71
C GLU A 7 9.86 19.04 0.48
N PHE A 8 8.89 19.10 1.41
CA PHE A 8 7.63 18.36 1.34
C PHE A 8 6.53 19.09 0.55
N ASP A 9 6.71 20.37 0.23
CA ASP A 9 5.75 21.15 -0.58
C ASP A 9 5.81 20.79 -2.08
N HIS A 10 6.75 19.93 -2.49
CA HIS A 10 6.86 19.53 -3.88
C HIS A 10 5.75 18.55 -4.30
N PRO A 11 5.05 18.78 -5.43
CA PRO A 11 3.97 17.90 -5.91
C PRO A 11 4.35 16.41 -6.08
N ALA A 12 5.65 16.12 -6.22
CA ALA A 12 6.17 14.77 -6.32
C ALA A 12 5.85 13.91 -5.09
N TRP A 13 5.73 14.49 -3.90
CA TRP A 13 5.36 13.74 -2.69
C TRP A 13 3.94 13.19 -2.76
N LEU A 14 3.01 13.94 -3.33
CA LEU A 14 1.65 13.47 -3.56
C LEU A 14 1.64 12.30 -4.55
N THR A 15 2.43 12.39 -5.62
CA THR A 15 2.59 11.28 -6.58
C THR A 15 3.18 10.04 -5.91
N ALA A 16 4.28 10.19 -5.16
CA ALA A 16 4.93 9.08 -4.48
C ALA A 16 3.99 8.40 -3.47
N ALA A 17 3.27 9.19 -2.66
CA ALA A 17 2.28 8.67 -1.72
C ALA A 17 1.13 7.97 -2.44
N GLY A 18 0.60 8.55 -3.52
CA GLY A 18 -0.47 7.96 -4.32
C GLY A 18 -0.05 6.64 -4.97
N THR A 19 1.15 6.58 -5.55
CA THR A 19 1.73 5.35 -6.11
C THR A 19 1.94 4.29 -5.04
N GLY A 20 2.53 4.67 -3.90
CA GLY A 20 2.75 3.75 -2.78
C GLY A 20 1.44 3.17 -2.24
N LEU A 21 0.43 4.02 -2.02
CA LEU A 21 -0.88 3.61 -1.53
C LEU A 21 -1.61 2.72 -2.54
N GLY A 22 -1.53 3.06 -3.84
CA GLY A 22 -2.14 2.29 -4.92
C GLY A 22 -1.55 0.89 -5.04
N TYR A 23 -0.22 0.77 -5.04
CA TYR A 23 0.44 -0.55 -5.05
C TYR A 23 0.15 -1.34 -3.78
N ALA A 24 0.18 -0.72 -2.61
CA ALA A 24 -0.14 -1.39 -1.35
C ALA A 24 -1.55 -1.98 -1.38
N LEU A 25 -2.53 -1.24 -1.93
CA LEU A 25 -3.90 -1.72 -2.06
C LEU A 25 -4.01 -2.91 -3.02
N ILE A 26 -3.36 -2.85 -4.19
CA ILE A 26 -3.33 -3.98 -5.15
C ILE A 26 -2.69 -5.21 -4.50
N LEU A 27 -1.55 -5.03 -3.84
CA LEU A 27 -0.85 -6.12 -3.15
C LEU A 27 -1.69 -6.72 -2.02
N ALA A 28 -2.45 -5.90 -1.28
CA ALA A 28 -3.37 -6.39 -0.26
C ALA A 28 -4.49 -7.26 -0.87
N VAL A 29 -5.10 -6.81 -1.98
CA VAL A 29 -6.10 -7.60 -2.72
C VAL A 29 -5.52 -8.92 -3.19
N LEU A 30 -4.33 -8.91 -3.81
CA LEU A 30 -3.65 -10.13 -4.26
C LEU A 30 -3.29 -11.05 -3.09
N THR A 31 -2.87 -10.50 -1.96
CA THR A 31 -2.57 -11.29 -0.75
C THR A 31 -3.82 -12.02 -0.26
N VAL A 32 -4.95 -11.32 -0.20
CA VAL A 32 -6.23 -11.95 0.18
C VAL A 32 -6.62 -13.02 -0.83
N ALA A 33 -6.61 -12.69 -2.12
CA ALA A 33 -7.07 -13.59 -3.18
C ALA A 33 -6.21 -14.85 -3.32
N LEU A 34 -4.88 -14.71 -3.22
CA LEU A 34 -3.94 -15.79 -3.52
C LEU A 34 -3.51 -16.58 -2.29
N PHE A 35 -3.64 -16.03 -1.08
CA PHE A 35 -3.20 -16.70 0.14
C PHE A 35 -4.34 -16.92 1.13
N VAL A 36 -5.06 -15.85 1.50
CA VAL A 36 -6.11 -15.95 2.52
C VAL A 36 -7.27 -16.81 2.03
N VAL A 37 -7.73 -16.61 0.79
CA VAL A 37 -8.84 -17.38 0.22
C VAL A 37 -8.50 -18.86 0.13
N PRO A 38 -7.38 -19.31 -0.48
CA PRO A 38 -7.03 -20.73 -0.49
C PRO A 38 -6.84 -21.33 0.91
N TRP A 39 -6.26 -20.57 1.84
CA TRP A 39 -6.10 -21.01 3.22
C TRP A 39 -7.44 -21.25 3.91
N LEU A 40 -8.40 -20.33 3.76
CA LEU A 40 -9.76 -20.49 4.29
C LEU A 40 -10.50 -21.67 3.65
N VAL A 41 -10.36 -21.85 2.33
CA VAL A 41 -10.92 -23.00 1.61
C VAL A 41 -10.36 -24.31 2.17
N PHE A 42 -9.04 -24.39 2.35
CA PHE A 42 -8.39 -25.56 2.93
C PHE A 42 -8.89 -25.86 4.36
N MET A 43 -9.05 -24.83 5.20
CA MET A 43 -9.57 -25.02 6.55
C MET A 43 -11.04 -25.48 6.60
N ALA A 44 -11.81 -25.26 5.54
CA ALA A 44 -13.22 -25.60 5.45
C ALA A 44 -13.50 -26.99 4.84
N LEU A 45 -12.48 -27.64 4.27
CA LEU A 45 -12.54 -29.00 3.69
C LEU A 45 -12.00 -30.04 4.68
#